data_AF-A0A7L4REB6-F1
#
_entry.id   AF-A0A7L4REB6-F1
#
_cell.length_a   1.000
_cell.length_b   1.000
_cell.length_c   1.000
_cell.angle_alpha   90.00
_cell.angle_beta   90.00
_cell.angle_gamma   90.00
#
_symmetry.space_group_name_H-M   'P 1'
#
loop_
_entity.id
_entity.type
_entity.pdbx_description
1 polymer ?
#
loop_
_entity_poly.entity_id
_entity_poly.type
_entity_poly.pdbx_seq_one_letter_code
_entity_poly.pdbx_strand_id
1 'polypeptide(L)'
;MSTSKMALFGTRPAKIFADAEIRVLILFGSKDCPDKPGVILTTEAIKFTQKQRATLLDKLYFESTEGLTLGKHRINDELQDSSLPKVGRPTIRKILLKLRDDSENVVGDRINKHGFKEKMEFRKTAGYWLCALEKMPYKSTKIETINFETAIERDFSILLINSSLFYLYWSTYSNLRDFPLSLMEKFPLPSIEKLHTNKRKIDELKIKLSKSLLDVFIKERGRVGEFKTARCKPVINEVDDFLGKLYNLTEEQIEFIKNYDSHIRKIDGPEKSE
;
A
#
# COMPACT_ATOMS: atom_id res chain seq x y z
N MET A 1 3.97 3.71 -31.72
CA MET A 1 4.02 2.71 -30.64
C MET A 1 2.61 2.23 -30.38
N SER A 2 2.39 0.92 -30.41
CA SER A 2 1.11 0.33 -30.04
C SER A 2 0.81 0.62 -28.56
N THR A 3 -0.46 0.85 -28.22
CA THR A 3 -0.89 1.17 -26.86
C THR A 3 -1.93 0.17 -26.41
N SER A 4 -1.67 -0.50 -25.29
CA SER A 4 -2.63 -1.37 -24.62
C SER A 4 -3.13 -0.67 -23.36
N LYS A 5 -4.45 -0.63 -23.16
CA LYS A 5 -5.06 -0.05 -21.97
C LYS A 5 -5.67 -1.14 -21.09
N MET A 6 -5.51 -1.01 -19.79
CA MET A 6 -5.98 -1.98 -18.81
C MET A 6 -6.72 -1.27 -17.68
N ALA A 7 -8.00 -1.58 -17.49
CA ALA A 7 -8.82 -1.05 -16.40
C ALA A 7 -9.03 -2.11 -15.32
N LEU A 8 -8.69 -1.78 -14.07
CA LEU A 8 -8.68 -2.72 -12.96
C LEU A 8 -9.67 -2.31 -11.86
N PHE A 9 -10.64 -3.19 -11.59
CA PHE A 9 -11.70 -2.95 -10.63
C PHE A 9 -11.59 -3.90 -9.43
N GLY A 10 -11.62 -3.32 -8.23
CA GLY A 10 -11.76 -4.05 -6.98
C GLY A 10 -13.15 -4.67 -6.81
N THR A 11 -13.31 -5.54 -5.81
CA THR A 11 -14.58 -6.20 -5.49
C THR A 11 -15.44 -5.43 -4.50
N ARG A 12 -14.83 -4.51 -3.73
CA ARG A 12 -15.49 -3.75 -2.68
C ARG A 12 -14.97 -2.31 -2.66
N PRO A 13 -15.76 -1.30 -2.25
CA PRO A 13 -17.13 -1.41 -1.72
C PRO A 13 -18.23 -1.81 -2.71
N ALA A 14 -18.04 -1.60 -4.01
CA ALA A 14 -18.97 -2.01 -5.06
C ALA A 14 -18.27 -2.84 -6.15
N LYS A 15 -19.05 -3.65 -6.88
CA LYS A 15 -18.60 -4.55 -7.95
C LYS A 15 -18.92 -3.96 -9.32
N ILE A 16 -18.03 -4.07 -10.30
CA ILE A 16 -18.32 -3.55 -11.67
C ILE A 16 -19.38 -4.38 -12.42
N PHE A 17 -19.50 -5.67 -12.11
CA PHE A 17 -20.59 -6.54 -12.54
C PHE A 17 -21.41 -6.95 -11.31
N ALA A 18 -22.74 -6.84 -11.39
CA ALA A 18 -23.61 -7.03 -10.23
C ALA A 18 -23.44 -8.41 -9.58
N ASP A 19 -23.30 -9.45 -10.41
CA ASP A 19 -23.31 -10.85 -9.97
C ASP A 19 -21.90 -11.46 -9.82
N ALA A 20 -20.84 -10.66 -9.99
CA ALA A 20 -19.46 -11.14 -9.96
C ALA A 20 -18.67 -10.53 -8.79
N GLU A 21 -18.48 -11.27 -7.69
CA GLU A 21 -17.55 -10.89 -6.60
C GLU A 21 -16.11 -11.30 -6.94
N ILE A 22 -15.63 -10.85 -8.09
CA ILE A 22 -14.27 -11.06 -8.57
C ILE A 22 -13.60 -9.74 -8.92
N ARG A 23 -12.27 -9.71 -8.85
CA ARG A 23 -11.49 -8.56 -9.33
C ARG A 23 -11.43 -8.65 -10.84
N VAL A 24 -11.73 -7.55 -11.50
CA VAL A 24 -11.90 -7.52 -12.95
C VAL A 24 -10.80 -6.70 -13.57
N LEU A 25 -10.12 -7.28 -14.55
CA LEU A 25 -9.26 -6.59 -15.50
C LEU A 25 -9.99 -6.54 -16.84
N ILE A 26 -10.23 -5.33 -17.36
CA ILE A 26 -10.71 -5.13 -18.74
C ILE A 26 -9.52 -4.66 -19.57
N LEU A 27 -9.18 -5.42 -20.60
CA LEU A 27 -8.10 -5.11 -21.52
C LEU A 27 -8.67 -4.54 -22.81
N PHE A 28 -8.19 -3.36 -23.20
CA PHE A 28 -8.46 -2.73 -24.48
C PHE A 28 -7.18 -2.75 -25.30
N GLY A 29 -7.23 -3.38 -26.46
CA GLY A 29 -6.12 -3.44 -27.38
C GLY A 29 -6.57 -3.93 -28.75
N SER A 30 -5.81 -3.58 -29.77
CA SER A 30 -5.88 -4.18 -31.09
C SER A 30 -4.61 -4.99 -31.34
N LYS A 31 -4.73 -6.08 -32.11
CA LYS A 31 -3.55 -6.81 -32.58
C LYS A 31 -2.72 -5.87 -33.47
N ASP A 32 -1.44 -5.83 -33.20
CA ASP A 32 -0.48 -5.01 -33.93
C ASP A 32 0.87 -5.76 -33.99
N CYS A 33 1.75 -5.37 -34.91
CA CYS A 33 3.09 -5.94 -35.10
C CYS A 33 4.15 -4.83 -35.08
N PRO A 34 4.34 -4.12 -33.96
CA PRO A 34 5.28 -3.00 -33.90
C PRO A 34 6.75 -3.48 -33.88
N ASP A 35 7.64 -2.70 -34.48
CA ASP A 35 9.10 -2.94 -34.44
C ASP A 35 9.71 -2.83 -33.03
N LYS A 36 9.00 -2.16 -32.11
CA LYS A 36 9.38 -1.99 -30.69
C LYS A 36 8.21 -2.36 -29.79
N PRO A 37 8.46 -2.89 -28.58
CA PRO A 37 7.41 -3.12 -27.60
C PRO A 37 6.55 -1.86 -27.40
N GLY A 38 5.23 -2.05 -27.37
CA GLY A 38 4.28 -0.98 -27.10
C GLY A 38 4.28 -0.56 -25.63
N VAL A 39 3.54 0.51 -25.33
CA VAL A 39 3.35 0.99 -23.95
C VAL A 39 2.06 0.39 -23.39
N ILE A 40 2.12 -0.09 -22.15
CA ILE A 40 0.93 -0.48 -21.39
C ILE A 40 0.52 0.68 -20.49
N LEU A 41 -0.74 1.09 -20.61
CA LEU A 41 -1.36 2.09 -19.75
C LEU A 41 -2.36 1.39 -18.83
N THR A 42 -2.27 1.63 -17.53
CA THR A 42 -3.19 1.04 -16.54
C THR A 42 -3.98 2.14 -15.84
N THR A 43 -5.20 1.80 -15.40
CA THR A 43 -5.89 2.58 -14.38
C THR A 43 -5.23 2.37 -13.01
N GLU A 44 -5.61 3.20 -12.04
CA GLU A 44 -5.36 2.89 -10.64
C GLU A 44 -6.17 1.65 -10.24
N ALA A 45 -5.95 1.13 -9.03
CA ALA A 45 -6.79 0.10 -8.44
C ALA A 45 -8.18 0.68 -8.13
N ILE A 46 -9.11 0.63 -9.09
CA ILE A 46 -10.40 1.32 -8.97
C ILE A 46 -11.23 0.68 -7.86
N LYS A 47 -11.47 1.44 -6.80
CA LYS A 47 -12.39 1.15 -5.71
C LYS A 47 -13.45 2.24 -5.68
N PHE A 48 -14.71 1.86 -5.70
CA PHE A 48 -15.82 2.81 -5.79
C PHE A 48 -17.00 2.37 -4.95
N THR A 49 -17.85 3.33 -4.60
CA THR A 49 -19.11 3.10 -3.89
C THR A 49 -20.26 2.94 -4.89
N GLN A 50 -21.38 2.37 -4.45
CA GLN A 50 -22.55 2.20 -5.32
C GLN A 50 -23.04 3.52 -5.94
N LYS A 51 -22.94 4.64 -5.21
CA LYS A 51 -23.32 5.98 -5.68
C LYS A 51 -22.46 6.46 -6.86
N GLN A 52 -21.19 6.06 -6.90
CA GLN A 52 -20.24 6.47 -7.95
C GLN A 52 -20.37 5.62 -9.22
N ARG A 53 -21.07 4.48 -9.17
CA ARG A 53 -21.11 3.50 -10.26
C ARG A 53 -21.63 4.08 -11.57
N ALA A 54 -22.68 4.90 -11.51
CA ALA A 54 -23.37 5.42 -12.69
C ALA A 54 -22.45 6.27 -13.60
N THR A 55 -21.50 7.00 -13.00
CA THR A 55 -20.57 7.90 -13.72
C THR A 55 -19.13 7.39 -13.69
N LEU A 56 -18.90 6.15 -13.24
CA LEU A 56 -17.56 5.61 -13.00
C LEU A 56 -16.76 5.52 -14.30
N LEU A 57 -17.40 5.05 -15.37
CA LEU A 57 -16.76 4.79 -16.65
C LEU A 57 -16.53 6.06 -17.46
N ASP A 58 -17.20 7.17 -17.11
CA ASP A 58 -17.04 8.46 -17.79
C ASP A 58 -15.67 9.09 -17.54
N LYS A 59 -15.00 8.70 -16.45
CA LYS A 59 -13.74 9.29 -15.99
C LYS A 59 -12.75 8.21 -15.53
N LEU A 60 -12.21 7.47 -16.50
CA LEU A 60 -11.08 6.58 -16.29
C LEU A 60 -9.77 7.30 -16.64
N TYR A 61 -8.82 7.30 -15.71
CA TYR A 61 -7.47 7.80 -15.94
C TYR A 61 -6.55 6.63 -16.23
N PHE A 62 -5.74 6.77 -17.28
CA PHE A 62 -4.78 5.77 -17.70
C PHE A 62 -3.40 6.40 -17.71
N GLU A 63 -2.42 5.69 -17.16
CA GLU A 63 -1.04 6.18 -17.10
C GLU A 63 -0.06 5.03 -17.35
N SER A 64 1.11 5.38 -17.90
CA SER A 64 2.14 4.44 -18.33
C SER A 64 2.71 3.62 -17.17
N THR A 65 2.91 2.33 -17.43
CA THR A 65 3.63 1.40 -16.54
C THR A 65 5.12 1.30 -16.84
N GLU A 66 5.61 2.01 -17.86
CA GLU A 66 7.01 1.97 -18.29
C GLU A 66 7.94 2.33 -17.14
N GLY A 67 8.95 1.49 -16.91
CA GLY A 67 9.91 1.69 -15.84
C GLY A 67 9.37 1.42 -14.43
N LEU A 68 8.19 0.82 -14.28
CA LEU A 68 7.49 0.64 -12.99
C LEU A 68 7.00 -0.79 -12.75
N THR A 69 7.37 -1.77 -13.57
CA THR A 69 7.05 -3.17 -13.28
C THR A 69 7.72 -3.59 -11.98
N LEU A 70 7.00 -4.25 -11.07
CA LEU A 70 7.59 -4.77 -9.85
C LEU A 70 8.14 -6.16 -10.14
N GLY A 71 9.44 -6.28 -10.33
CA GLY A 71 10.06 -7.57 -10.62
C GLY A 71 10.38 -8.34 -9.35
N LYS A 72 11.46 -9.11 -9.35
CA LYS A 72 11.72 -10.11 -8.31
C LYS A 72 12.15 -9.47 -7.00
N HIS A 73 12.96 -8.42 -7.04
CA HIS A 73 13.61 -7.85 -5.88
C HIS A 73 13.21 -6.39 -5.64
N ARG A 74 12.97 -5.60 -6.69
CA ARG A 74 12.58 -4.18 -6.58
C ARG A 74 11.73 -3.69 -7.76
N ILE A 75 11.44 -2.39 -7.76
CA ILE A 75 10.76 -1.75 -8.90
C ILE A 75 11.75 -1.67 -10.06
N ASN A 76 11.33 -2.15 -11.23
CA ASN A 76 12.06 -2.07 -12.49
C ASN A 76 13.40 -2.83 -12.53
N ASP A 77 13.45 -4.05 -12.00
CA ASP A 77 14.61 -4.94 -12.07
C ASP A 77 14.46 -6.11 -13.06
N GLU A 78 13.52 -6.00 -14.01
CA GLU A 78 13.32 -6.84 -15.21
C GLU A 78 13.75 -8.33 -15.10
N LEU A 79 12.97 -9.12 -14.35
CA LEU A 79 13.07 -10.57 -14.28
C LEU A 79 11.71 -11.24 -14.55
N GLN A 80 11.72 -12.56 -14.81
CA GLN A 80 10.50 -13.39 -14.84
C GLN A 80 9.67 -13.19 -13.53
N ASP A 81 8.34 -13.30 -13.62
CA ASP A 81 7.36 -13.03 -12.55
C ASP A 81 7.21 -11.56 -12.11
N SER A 82 7.23 -10.63 -13.07
CA SER A 82 6.95 -9.21 -12.80
C SER A 82 5.45 -8.91 -12.60
N SER A 83 5.12 -8.09 -11.60
CA SER A 83 3.77 -7.55 -11.40
C SER A 83 3.59 -6.21 -12.13
N LEU A 84 2.54 -6.12 -12.95
CA LEU A 84 2.19 -4.87 -13.63
C LEU A 84 1.50 -3.88 -12.67
N PRO A 85 1.99 -2.63 -12.54
CA PRO A 85 1.43 -1.64 -11.62
C PRO A 85 0.08 -1.10 -12.10
N LYS A 86 -0.80 -0.80 -11.14
CA LYS A 86 -2.07 -0.09 -11.36
C LYS A 86 -1.84 1.40 -11.11
N VAL A 87 -1.46 2.14 -12.16
CA VAL A 87 -0.90 3.49 -12.05
C VAL A 87 -2.00 4.55 -12.12
N GLY A 88 -2.76 4.61 -13.21
CA GLY A 88 -3.92 5.49 -13.40
C GLY A 88 -3.65 6.97 -13.53
N ARG A 89 -2.85 7.57 -12.65
CA ARG A 89 -2.68 9.02 -12.55
C ARG A 89 -1.21 9.43 -12.65
N PRO A 90 -0.90 10.60 -13.24
CA PRO A 90 0.45 11.15 -13.29
C PRO A 90 1.10 11.28 -11.90
N THR A 91 0.34 11.67 -10.87
CA THR A 91 0.84 11.82 -9.50
C THR A 91 1.30 10.48 -8.92
N ILE A 92 0.54 9.40 -9.15
CA ILE A 92 0.92 8.04 -8.74
C ILE A 92 2.20 7.63 -9.45
N ARG A 93 2.28 7.83 -10.78
CA ARG A 93 3.50 7.57 -11.57
C ARG A 93 4.71 8.28 -10.98
N LYS A 94 4.61 9.59 -10.73
CA LYS A 94 5.70 10.40 -10.14
C LYS A 94 6.15 9.90 -8.77
N ILE A 95 5.22 9.45 -7.91
CA ILE A 95 5.56 8.87 -6.61
C ILE A 95 6.29 7.54 -6.79
N LEU A 96 5.79 6.65 -7.66
CA LEU A 96 6.42 5.35 -7.91
C LEU A 96 7.82 5.48 -8.52
N LEU A 97 8.05 6.49 -9.37
CA LEU A 97 9.39 6.80 -9.90
C LEU A 97 10.36 7.20 -8.78
N LYS A 98 9.96 8.03 -7.83
CA LYS A 98 10.80 8.37 -6.65
C LYS A 98 11.11 7.12 -5.81
N LEU A 99 10.09 6.28 -5.56
CA LEU A 99 10.30 5.01 -4.84
C LEU A 99 11.24 4.06 -5.60
N ARG A 100 11.15 4.01 -6.93
CA ARG A 100 12.08 3.25 -7.77
C ARG A 100 13.50 3.79 -7.64
N ASP A 101 13.67 5.11 -7.72
CA ASP A 101 14.99 5.73 -7.66
C ASP A 101 15.63 5.55 -6.27
N ASP A 102 14.81 5.41 -5.21
CA ASP A 102 15.24 5.09 -3.84
C ASP A 102 15.37 3.56 -3.57
N SER A 103 15.24 2.69 -4.58
CA SER A 103 15.20 1.21 -4.40
C SER A 103 16.54 0.48 -4.51
N GLU A 104 17.65 1.18 -4.26
CA GLU A 104 18.97 0.52 -4.14
C GLU A 104 19.03 -0.48 -2.98
N ASN A 105 18.38 -0.16 -1.87
CA ASN A 105 18.18 -1.05 -0.73
C ASN A 105 16.68 -1.24 -0.54
N VAL A 106 16.26 -2.49 -0.31
CA VAL A 106 14.86 -2.81 -0.02
C VAL A 106 14.70 -3.47 1.34
N VAL A 107 13.47 -3.56 1.82
CA VAL A 107 13.17 -4.19 3.12
C VAL A 107 13.71 -5.62 3.19
N GLY A 108 13.63 -6.38 2.09
CA GLY A 108 14.08 -7.77 2.01
C GLY A 108 15.57 -7.95 2.34
N ASP A 109 16.39 -6.91 2.12
CA ASP A 109 17.82 -6.95 2.43
C ASP A 109 18.12 -6.90 3.93
N ARG A 110 17.15 -6.50 4.76
CA ARG A 110 17.34 -6.15 6.17
C ARG A 110 16.37 -6.84 7.14
N ILE A 111 15.74 -7.93 6.71
CA ILE A 111 14.85 -8.71 7.56
C ILE A 111 15.25 -10.18 7.62
N ASN A 112 14.84 -10.85 8.69
CA ASN A 112 14.87 -12.31 8.85
C ASN A 112 16.25 -12.98 8.67
N LYS A 113 17.35 -12.24 8.85
CA LYS A 113 18.70 -12.83 8.89
C LYS A 113 18.94 -13.52 10.24
N HIS A 114 19.85 -14.49 10.24
CA HIS A 114 20.22 -15.22 11.45
C HIS A 114 20.71 -14.24 12.54
N GLY A 115 20.16 -14.35 13.74
CA GLY A 115 20.50 -13.52 14.89
C GLY A 115 19.66 -12.26 15.07
N PHE A 116 18.78 -11.91 14.11
CA PHE A 116 17.86 -10.77 14.23
C PHE A 116 16.78 -11.05 15.28
N LYS A 117 16.52 -10.08 16.17
CA LYS A 117 15.66 -10.27 17.35
C LYS A 117 14.53 -9.27 17.47
N GLU A 118 14.59 -8.15 16.77
CA GLU A 118 13.62 -7.06 16.90
C GLU A 118 12.38 -7.40 16.07
N LYS A 119 11.28 -7.74 16.76
CA LYS A 119 10.10 -8.35 16.14
C LYS A 119 9.01 -7.35 15.80
N MET A 120 8.40 -7.55 14.64
CA MET A 120 7.14 -6.90 14.25
C MET A 120 6.17 -7.95 13.73
N GLU A 121 4.89 -7.74 13.98
CA GLU A 121 3.78 -8.53 13.45
C GLU A 121 2.91 -7.68 12.51
N PHE A 122 2.46 -8.28 11.41
CA PHE A 122 1.48 -7.65 10.50
C PHE A 122 0.46 -8.65 10.00
N ARG A 123 -0.71 -8.16 9.56
CA ARG A 123 -1.75 -9.01 9.00
C ARG A 123 -1.55 -9.22 7.50
N LYS A 124 -1.41 -10.47 7.06
CA LYS A 124 -1.23 -10.89 5.64
C LYS A 124 -2.46 -10.73 4.77
N THR A 125 -3.59 -10.38 5.36
CA THR A 125 -4.81 -10.05 4.62
C THR A 125 -5.23 -8.65 5.01
N ALA A 126 -5.36 -7.79 4.01
CA ALA A 126 -5.91 -6.48 4.12
C ALA A 126 -7.38 -6.53 3.66
N GLY A 127 -8.26 -5.91 4.44
CA GLY A 127 -9.58 -5.53 3.92
C GLY A 127 -9.40 -4.26 3.10
N TYR A 128 -9.49 -3.12 3.78
CA TYR A 128 -9.24 -1.80 3.19
C TYR A 128 -7.99 -1.09 3.72
N TRP A 129 -7.42 -1.54 4.84
CA TRP A 129 -6.23 -0.94 5.42
C TRP A 129 -5.30 -2.02 5.97
N LEU A 130 -4.01 -1.69 6.02
CA LEU A 130 -2.93 -2.53 6.53
C LEU A 130 -2.71 -2.24 8.01
N CYS A 131 -2.23 -3.22 8.76
CA CYS A 131 -1.92 -3.03 10.17
C CYS A 131 -0.65 -3.80 10.52
N ALA A 132 0.28 -3.11 11.16
CA ALA A 132 1.49 -3.66 11.75
C ALA A 132 1.71 -3.08 13.15
N LEU A 133 2.20 -3.91 14.07
CA LEU A 133 2.52 -3.57 15.45
C LEU A 133 3.74 -4.39 15.89
N GLU A 134 4.38 -4.04 17.00
CA GLU A 134 5.39 -4.92 17.62
C GLU A 134 4.79 -6.30 17.95
N LYS A 135 3.53 -6.29 18.39
CA LYS A 135 2.74 -7.47 18.71
C LYS A 135 1.26 -7.18 18.53
N MET A 136 0.55 -8.05 17.82
CA MET A 136 -0.89 -7.95 17.66
C MET A 136 -1.62 -8.30 18.97
N PRO A 137 -2.75 -7.63 19.27
CA PRO A 137 -3.54 -7.90 20.48
C PRO A 137 -4.37 -9.20 20.39
N TYR A 138 -4.18 -10.00 19.33
CA TYR A 138 -4.88 -11.25 19.08
C TYR A 138 -3.97 -12.25 18.36
N LYS A 139 -4.38 -13.53 18.34
CA LYS A 139 -3.71 -14.59 17.59
C LYS A 139 -4.51 -14.96 16.33
N SER A 140 -3.82 -15.16 15.21
CA SER A 140 -4.44 -15.56 13.95
C SER A 140 -3.41 -16.20 13.02
N THR A 141 -3.81 -17.18 12.23
CA THR A 141 -2.98 -17.75 11.14
C THR A 141 -2.71 -16.75 10.01
N LYS A 142 -3.39 -15.59 10.02
CA LYS A 142 -3.19 -14.48 9.09
C LYS A 142 -2.18 -13.45 9.59
N ILE A 143 -1.57 -13.65 10.76
CA ILE A 143 -0.45 -12.82 11.22
C ILE A 143 0.84 -13.40 10.66
N GLU A 144 1.69 -12.52 10.13
CA GLU A 144 3.10 -12.79 9.81
C GLU A 144 3.98 -12.09 10.84
N THR A 145 5.14 -12.68 11.12
CA THR A 145 6.16 -12.07 11.98
C THR A 145 7.42 -11.89 11.16
N ILE A 146 8.06 -10.73 11.32
CA ILE A 146 9.38 -10.44 10.75
C ILE A 146 10.32 -9.97 11.85
N ASN A 147 11.61 -10.24 11.66
CA ASN A 147 12.66 -9.86 12.59
C ASN A 147 13.64 -8.90 11.90
N PHE A 148 14.08 -7.90 12.65
CA PHE A 148 15.06 -6.91 12.24
C PHE A 148 16.32 -7.01 13.09
N GLU A 149 17.42 -6.47 12.56
CA GLU A 149 18.67 -6.32 13.30
C GLU A 149 18.50 -5.31 14.44
N THR A 150 17.87 -4.17 14.13
CA THR A 150 17.76 -3.04 15.04
C THR A 150 16.31 -2.62 15.30
N ALA A 151 16.09 -2.03 16.48
CA ALA A 151 14.77 -1.53 16.87
C ALA A 151 14.32 -0.38 15.96
N ILE A 152 15.25 0.41 15.43
CA ILE A 152 14.92 1.56 14.58
C ILE A 152 14.37 1.13 13.22
N GLU A 153 14.89 0.05 12.64
CA GLU A 153 14.37 -0.51 11.39
C GLU A 153 12.99 -1.14 11.57
N ARG A 154 12.80 -1.84 12.71
CA ARG A 154 11.48 -2.36 13.11
C ARG A 154 10.47 -1.22 13.25
N ASP A 155 10.82 -0.19 14.01
CA ASP A 155 9.91 0.92 14.32
C ASP A 155 9.57 1.73 13.07
N PHE A 156 10.56 1.96 12.20
CA PHE A 156 10.33 2.55 10.89
C PHE A 156 9.37 1.71 10.04
N SER A 157 9.55 0.38 10.01
CA SER A 157 8.70 -0.53 9.23
C SER A 157 7.26 -0.57 9.76
N ILE A 158 7.05 -0.43 11.07
CA ILE A 158 5.71 -0.26 11.66
C ILE A 158 5.05 1.01 11.10
N LEU A 159 5.77 2.14 11.11
CA LEU A 159 5.25 3.40 10.55
C LEU A 159 4.93 3.25 9.07
N LEU A 160 5.85 2.64 8.31
CA LEU A 160 5.72 2.44 6.88
C LEU A 160 4.45 1.65 6.54
N ILE A 161 4.26 0.44 7.09
CA ILE A 161 3.12 -0.43 6.70
C ILE A 161 1.77 0.23 7.00
N ASN A 162 1.67 1.00 8.08
CA ASN A 162 0.44 1.67 8.48
C ASN A 162 0.16 2.98 7.73
N SER A 163 1.14 3.49 6.95
CA SER A 163 1.06 4.76 6.22
C SER A 163 0.16 4.70 4.98
N SER A 164 -0.28 5.87 4.51
CA SER A 164 -1.01 5.99 3.25
C SER A 164 -0.08 5.82 2.04
N LEU A 165 1.21 6.17 2.16
CA LEU A 165 2.22 5.88 1.14
C LEU A 165 2.31 4.37 0.84
N PHE A 166 2.43 3.55 1.87
CA PHE A 166 2.51 2.10 1.69
C PHE A 166 1.17 1.50 1.27
N TYR A 167 0.05 2.08 1.70
CA TYR A 167 -1.27 1.70 1.19
C TYR A 167 -1.41 1.94 -0.32
N LEU A 168 -0.89 3.06 -0.84
CA LEU A 168 -0.84 3.32 -2.28
C LEU A 168 0.01 2.26 -2.99
N TYR A 169 1.22 2.00 -2.50
CA TYR A 169 2.12 0.99 -3.05
C TYR A 169 1.46 -0.41 -3.08
N TRP A 170 0.86 -0.82 -1.96
CA TRP A 170 0.11 -2.06 -1.87
C TRP A 170 -1.06 -2.08 -2.85
N SER A 171 -1.82 -0.98 -2.98
CA SER A 171 -2.93 -0.90 -3.93
C SER A 171 -2.45 -1.02 -5.38
N THR A 172 -1.30 -0.44 -5.70
CA THR A 172 -0.70 -0.50 -7.04
C THR A 172 -0.28 -1.93 -7.41
N TYR A 173 0.43 -2.62 -6.54
CA TYR A 173 1.10 -3.89 -6.90
C TYR A 173 0.41 -5.15 -6.39
N SER A 174 -0.42 -5.09 -5.36
CA SER A 174 -1.09 -6.27 -4.81
C SER A 174 -2.33 -6.66 -5.61
N ASN A 175 -2.98 -7.73 -5.14
CA ASN A 175 -4.29 -8.16 -5.59
C ASN A 175 -5.43 -7.51 -4.79
N LEU A 176 -5.23 -6.44 -4.00
CA LEU A 176 -6.27 -5.78 -3.19
C LEU A 176 -6.95 -6.70 -2.16
N ARG A 177 -6.27 -7.75 -1.69
CA ARG A 177 -6.70 -8.60 -0.55
C ARG A 177 -5.53 -8.99 0.31
N ASP A 178 -4.51 -9.51 -0.34
CA ASP A 178 -3.44 -10.21 0.31
C ASP A 178 -2.29 -9.22 0.40
N PHE A 179 -1.63 -9.23 1.55
CA PHE A 179 -0.41 -8.50 1.81
C PHE A 179 0.67 -9.55 2.10
N PRO A 180 1.24 -10.17 1.06
CA PRO A 180 2.30 -11.14 1.24
C PRO A 180 3.59 -10.42 1.66
N LEU A 181 4.42 -11.11 2.45
CA LEU A 181 5.75 -10.61 2.84
C LEU A 181 6.58 -10.25 1.59
N SER A 182 6.49 -11.04 0.53
CA SER A 182 7.20 -10.80 -0.73
C SER A 182 6.89 -9.47 -1.39
N LEU A 183 5.74 -8.84 -1.09
CA LEU A 183 5.46 -7.48 -1.58
C LEU A 183 6.15 -6.43 -0.72
N MET A 184 6.16 -6.63 0.60
CA MET A 184 6.87 -5.75 1.54
C MET A 184 8.37 -5.76 1.30
N GLU A 185 8.94 -6.94 1.06
CA GLU A 185 10.38 -7.14 0.84
C GLU A 185 10.94 -6.27 -0.28
N LYS A 186 10.11 -5.88 -1.26
CA LYS A 186 10.53 -5.13 -2.45
C LYS A 186 10.38 -3.60 -2.29
N PHE A 187 9.87 -3.15 -1.15
CA PHE A 187 9.70 -1.71 -0.89
C PHE A 187 11.06 -1.07 -0.56
N PRO A 188 11.38 0.12 -1.12
CA PRO A 188 12.64 0.81 -0.85
C PRO A 188 12.78 1.16 0.64
N LEU A 189 13.93 0.85 1.24
CA LEU A 189 14.21 1.14 2.64
C LEU A 189 15.34 2.19 2.76
N PRO A 190 15.16 3.28 3.54
CA PRO A 190 16.20 4.27 3.73
C PRO A 190 17.49 3.68 4.32
N SER A 191 18.61 4.35 4.08
CA SER A 191 19.89 3.97 4.71
C SER A 191 19.78 4.00 6.24
N ILE A 192 20.58 3.16 6.90
CA ILE A 192 20.56 3.07 8.37
C ILE A 192 20.94 4.41 9.02
N GLU A 193 21.86 5.16 8.41
CA GLU A 193 22.26 6.50 8.83
C GLU A 193 21.09 7.48 8.75
N LYS A 194 20.29 7.42 7.67
CA LYS A 194 19.10 8.25 7.49
C LYS A 194 18.04 7.91 8.54
N LEU A 195 17.89 6.64 8.90
CA LEU A 195 17.02 6.21 10.01
C LEU A 195 17.52 6.74 11.36
N HIS A 196 18.82 6.60 11.66
CA HIS A 196 19.41 7.10 12.91
C HIS A 196 19.29 8.63 13.05
N THR A 197 19.50 9.36 11.97
CA THR A 197 19.32 10.83 11.93
C THR A 197 17.90 11.24 12.32
N ASN A 198 16.91 10.39 12.00
CA ASN A 198 15.50 10.62 12.29
C ASN A 198 14.97 9.85 13.51
N LYS A 199 15.86 9.22 14.30
CA LYS A 199 15.47 8.29 15.37
C LYS A 199 14.41 8.85 16.31
N ARG A 200 14.63 10.07 16.83
CA ARG A 200 13.71 10.71 17.77
C ARG A 200 12.30 10.83 17.21
N LYS A 201 12.17 11.20 15.92
CA LYS A 201 10.86 11.36 15.29
C LYS A 201 10.20 10.01 15.01
N ILE A 202 11.00 9.00 14.63
CA ILE A 202 10.50 7.63 14.44
C ILE A 202 9.96 7.06 15.76
N ASP A 203 10.71 7.17 16.86
CA ASP A 203 10.29 6.70 18.18
C ASP A 203 8.96 7.36 18.62
N GLU A 204 8.88 8.70 18.49
CA GLU A 204 7.71 9.51 18.84
C GLU A 204 6.47 9.08 18.05
N LEU A 205 6.59 9.01 16.71
CA LEU A 205 5.49 8.62 15.84
C LEU A 205 5.09 7.16 16.07
N LYS A 206 6.04 6.25 16.31
CA LYS A 206 5.73 4.84 16.54
C LYS A 206 4.92 4.66 17.81
N ILE A 207 5.30 5.32 18.90
CA ILE A 207 4.56 5.26 20.17
C ILE A 207 3.14 5.80 19.96
N LYS A 208 3.01 6.96 19.32
CA LYS A 208 1.72 7.61 19.06
C LYS A 208 0.81 6.74 18.18
N LEU A 209 1.35 6.15 17.12
CA LEU A 209 0.62 5.31 16.19
C LEU A 209 0.19 3.99 16.84
N SER A 210 1.10 3.29 17.52
CA SER A 210 0.78 2.03 18.19
C SER A 210 -0.30 2.23 19.26
N LYS A 211 -0.20 3.29 20.06
CA LYS A 211 -1.26 3.64 21.03
C LYS A 211 -2.59 3.88 20.31
N SER A 212 -2.60 4.71 19.28
CA SER A 212 -3.83 5.01 18.51
C SER A 212 -4.47 3.76 17.91
N LEU A 213 -3.68 2.82 17.39
CA LEU A 213 -4.18 1.55 16.84
C LEU A 213 -4.79 0.66 17.92
N LEU A 214 -4.11 0.52 19.07
CA LEU A 214 -4.59 -0.30 20.18
C LEU A 214 -5.87 0.28 20.80
N ASP A 215 -5.97 1.61 20.91
CA ASP A 215 -7.17 2.29 21.45
C ASP A 215 -8.41 2.09 20.57
N VAL A 216 -8.24 1.74 19.28
CA VAL A 216 -9.34 1.52 18.33
C VAL A 216 -9.54 0.05 17.96
N PHE A 217 -8.88 -0.85 18.69
CA PHE A 217 -9.09 -2.29 18.56
C PHE A 217 -10.34 -2.71 19.34
N ILE A 218 -11.28 -3.36 18.65
CA ILE A 218 -12.53 -3.86 19.22
C ILE A 218 -12.46 -5.39 19.20
N LYS A 219 -12.25 -6.01 20.36
CA LYS A 219 -12.01 -7.45 20.48
C LYS A 219 -13.24 -8.28 20.14
N GLU A 220 -14.42 -7.76 20.47
CA GLU A 220 -15.72 -8.42 20.35
C GLU A 220 -16.21 -8.47 18.89
N ARG A 221 -15.58 -7.69 17.99
CA ARG A 221 -16.00 -7.57 16.60
C ARG A 221 -15.26 -8.54 15.69
N GLY A 222 -16.02 -9.31 14.91
CA GLY A 222 -15.47 -10.33 14.02
C GLY A 222 -14.87 -11.52 14.80
N ARG A 223 -14.08 -12.35 14.11
CA ARG A 223 -13.59 -13.62 14.69
C ARG A 223 -12.43 -13.46 15.69
N VAL A 224 -11.60 -12.43 15.51
CA VAL A 224 -10.35 -12.22 16.28
C VAL A 224 -10.18 -10.77 16.73
N GLY A 225 -11.25 -9.98 16.68
CA GLY A 225 -11.22 -8.53 16.82
C GLY A 225 -10.99 -7.78 15.51
N GLU A 226 -11.32 -6.49 15.52
CA GLU A 226 -11.23 -5.59 14.37
C GLU A 226 -10.60 -4.25 14.79
N PHE A 227 -9.71 -3.71 13.95
CA PHE A 227 -9.19 -2.35 14.12
C PHE A 227 -10.04 -1.34 13.35
N LYS A 228 -10.54 -0.30 14.03
CA LYS A 228 -11.18 0.86 13.36
C LYS A 228 -10.16 1.88 12.89
N THR A 229 -9.26 1.48 11.98
CA THR A 229 -8.10 2.26 11.51
C THR A 229 -8.44 3.60 10.83
N ALA A 230 -9.70 3.83 10.45
CA ALA A 230 -10.18 5.14 10.00
C ALA A 230 -10.05 6.20 11.10
N ARG A 231 -10.22 5.82 12.38
CA ARG A 231 -10.05 6.72 13.54
C ARG A 231 -8.59 7.13 13.79
N CYS A 232 -7.64 6.33 13.30
CA CYS A 232 -6.20 6.64 13.38
C CYS A 232 -5.72 7.59 12.28
N LYS A 233 -6.61 8.08 11.39
CA LYS A 233 -6.23 8.90 10.24
C LYS A 233 -5.40 10.14 10.61
N PRO A 234 -5.71 10.89 11.67
CA PRO A 234 -4.88 12.04 12.07
C PRO A 234 -3.42 11.65 12.34
N VAL A 235 -3.19 10.57 13.12
CA VAL A 235 -1.83 10.09 13.42
C VAL A 235 -1.14 9.55 12.17
N ILE A 236 -1.89 8.84 11.30
CA ILE A 236 -1.36 8.35 10.03
C ILE A 236 -0.97 9.49 9.10
N ASN A 237 -1.70 10.61 9.09
CA ASN A 237 -1.33 11.79 8.31
C ASN A 237 0.00 12.39 8.79
N GLU A 238 0.26 12.43 10.10
CA GLU A 238 1.56 12.87 10.63
C GLU A 238 2.70 11.92 10.23
N VAL A 239 2.41 10.62 10.15
CA VAL A 239 3.35 9.62 9.61
C VAL A 239 3.60 9.87 8.12
N ASP A 240 2.56 10.13 7.33
CA ASP A 240 2.68 10.43 5.90
C ASP A 240 3.45 11.74 5.64
N ASP A 241 3.33 12.75 6.51
CA ASP A 241 4.15 13.97 6.45
C ASP A 241 5.64 13.68 6.65
N PHE A 242 5.95 12.81 7.61
CA PHE A 242 7.32 12.39 7.88
C PHE A 242 7.89 11.53 6.75
N LEU A 243 7.17 10.48 6.34
CA LEU A 243 7.60 9.59 5.27
C LEU A 243 7.70 10.32 3.92
N GLY A 244 6.75 11.22 3.64
CA GLY A 244 6.76 12.02 2.43
C GLY A 244 8.06 12.81 2.27
N LYS A 245 8.49 13.51 3.32
CA LYS A 245 9.78 14.21 3.32
C LYS A 245 10.95 13.23 3.19
N LEU A 246 10.87 12.07 3.84
CA LEU A 246 11.94 11.06 3.81
C LEU A 246 12.15 10.47 2.40
N TYR A 247 11.09 10.31 1.61
CA TYR A 247 11.12 9.86 0.21
C TYR A 247 11.06 11.02 -0.80
N ASN A 248 11.42 12.24 -0.37
CA ASN A 248 11.49 13.43 -1.21
C ASN A 248 10.19 13.73 -1.99
N LEU A 249 9.02 13.39 -1.44
CA LEU A 249 7.72 13.72 -2.02
C LEU A 249 7.43 15.22 -1.88
N THR A 250 6.75 15.80 -2.87
CA THR A 250 6.27 17.19 -2.79
C THR A 250 5.07 17.29 -1.86
N GLU A 251 4.74 18.49 -1.38
CA GLU A 251 3.54 18.71 -0.55
C GLU A 251 2.26 18.25 -1.25
N GLU A 252 2.13 18.51 -2.55
CA GLU A 252 1.01 18.02 -3.37
C GLU A 252 0.94 16.48 -3.39
N GLN A 253 2.08 15.80 -3.50
CA GLN A 253 2.15 14.34 -3.49
C GLN A 253 1.79 13.77 -2.11
N ILE A 254 2.22 14.43 -1.03
CA ILE A 254 1.89 14.05 0.35
C ILE A 254 0.38 14.20 0.58
N GLU A 255 -0.20 15.32 0.14
CA GLU A 255 -1.64 15.54 0.29
C GLU A 255 -2.44 14.56 -0.59
N PHE A 256 -1.93 14.24 -1.78
CA PHE A 256 -2.52 13.21 -2.64
C PHE A 256 -2.57 11.85 -1.94
N ILE A 257 -1.47 11.35 -1.37
CA ILE A 257 -1.47 10.03 -0.71
C ILE A 257 -2.36 10.02 0.54
N LYS A 258 -2.41 11.13 1.29
CA LYS A 258 -3.28 11.25 2.46
C LYS A 258 -4.76 11.11 2.09
N ASN A 259 -5.14 11.62 0.92
CA ASN A 259 -6.53 11.59 0.45
C ASN A 259 -6.84 10.42 -0.49
N TYR A 260 -5.84 9.61 -0.86
CA TYR A 260 -6.03 8.44 -1.70
C TYR A 260 -7.07 7.50 -1.06
N ASP A 261 -8.14 7.23 -1.81
CA ASP A 261 -9.28 6.42 -1.38
C ASP A 261 -10.00 6.88 -0.09
N SER A 262 -9.94 8.17 0.23
CA SER A 262 -10.68 8.73 1.37
C SER A 262 -12.20 8.48 1.30
N HIS A 263 -12.77 8.36 0.09
CA HIS A 263 -14.20 8.08 -0.14
C HIS A 263 -14.65 6.69 0.35
N ILE A 264 -13.72 5.75 0.53
CA ILE A 264 -14.01 4.41 1.08
C ILE A 264 -13.44 4.20 2.49
N ARG A 265 -12.58 5.10 2.97
CA ARG A 265 -12.04 5.08 4.33
C ARG A 265 -12.95 5.83 5.29
N LYS A 266 -14.14 5.26 5.54
CA LYS A 266 -15.14 5.88 6.41
C LYS A 266 -14.88 5.59 7.89
N ILE A 267 -15.10 6.59 8.72
CA ILE A 267 -15.34 6.40 10.15
C ILE A 267 -16.78 5.91 10.24
N ASP A 268 -17.00 4.69 10.73
CA ASP A 268 -18.36 4.25 11.02
C ASP A 268 -18.99 5.26 12.01
N GLY A 269 -20.16 5.80 11.66
CA GLY A 269 -20.97 6.56 12.61
C GLY A 269 -21.36 5.67 13.80
N PRO A 270 -21.89 6.24 14.90
CA PRO A 270 -22.34 5.43 16.03
C PRO A 270 -23.27 4.34 15.51
N GLU A 271 -22.93 3.09 15.80
CA GLU A 271 -23.81 1.95 15.50
C GLU A 271 -25.11 2.20 16.24
N LYS A 272 -26.21 2.32 15.50
CA LYS A 272 -27.52 2.18 16.11
C LYS A 272 -27.53 0.77 16.70
N SER A 273 -27.59 0.70 18.02
CA SER A 273 -27.97 -0.50 18.74
C SER A 273 -29.34 -0.94 18.22
N GLU A 274 -29.36 -2.03 17.44
CA GLU A 274 -30.55 -2.87 17.32
C GLU A 274 -30.65 -3.78 18.55
#